data_AF-A0A8I1ECS5-F1
#
_entry.id   AF-A0A8I1ECS5-F1
#
_cell.length_a   1.000
_cell.length_b   1.000
_cell.length_c   1.000
_cell.angle_alpha   90.00
_cell.angle_beta   90.00
_cell.angle_gamma   90.00
#
_symmetry.space_group_name_H-M   'P 1'
#
loop_
_entity.id
_entity.type
_entity.pdbx_description
1 polymer ?
#
loop_
_entity_poly.entity_id
_entity_poly.type
_entity_poly.pdbx_seq_one_letter_code
_entity_poly.pdbx_strand_id
1 'polypeptide(L)'
;MAEKLVLTPEDDGITHINIYSQGKTREGRELSNFDHKPFVHKEFGAFASVEGFYYWLGCQDERLRHAHGYEAKKLGQSLPVVRRWNKEKFESLILEALALKLERYPALAKKLAESTLPLTHYYAKYYDGKLKVTVPPNSDYMLAFFEEWRVQRNPQADCSAMERIAQRKEKTVKDKEAEEAQLGLF
;
A
#
# COMPACT_ATOMS: atom_id res chain seq x y z
N MET A 1 -25.32 -8.49 -6.33
CA MET A 1 -24.53 -9.06 -5.22
C MET A 1 -23.07 -8.80 -5.53
N ALA A 2 -22.36 -8.02 -4.71
CA ALA A 2 -20.93 -7.79 -4.94
C ALA A 2 -20.20 -9.12 -4.70
N GLU A 3 -19.55 -9.64 -5.74
CA GLU A 3 -18.79 -10.87 -5.66
C GLU A 3 -17.69 -10.69 -4.61
N LYS A 4 -17.72 -11.51 -3.57
CA LYS A 4 -16.74 -11.46 -2.49
C LYS A 4 -15.40 -11.85 -3.10
N LEU A 5 -14.49 -10.90 -3.23
CA LEU A 5 -13.15 -11.18 -3.75
C LEU A 5 -12.49 -12.26 -2.89
N VAL A 6 -12.38 -13.47 -3.44
CA VAL A 6 -11.63 -14.56 -2.81
C VAL A 6 -10.17 -14.36 -3.22
N LEU A 7 -9.38 -13.81 -2.29
CA LEU A 7 -7.94 -13.65 -2.47
C LEU A 7 -7.26 -14.94 -2.04
N THR A 8 -6.81 -15.72 -3.03
CA THR A 8 -6.07 -16.96 -2.84
C THR A 8 -4.58 -16.67 -3.00
N PRO A 9 -3.74 -16.80 -1.94
CA PRO A 9 -2.30 -16.58 -2.04
C PRO A 9 -1.61 -17.45 -3.08
N GLU A 10 -2.21 -18.60 -3.40
CA GLU A 10 -1.73 -19.52 -4.41
C GLU A 10 -1.73 -18.89 -5.81
N ASP A 11 -2.65 -17.96 -6.07
CA ASP A 11 -2.87 -17.32 -7.37
C ASP A 11 -2.08 -16.02 -7.58
N ASP A 12 -1.23 -15.61 -6.62
CA ASP A 12 -0.31 -14.48 -6.78
C ASP A 12 0.72 -14.77 -7.89
N GLY A 13 0.69 -13.94 -8.94
CA GLY A 13 1.42 -14.12 -10.20
C GLY A 13 0.61 -14.81 -11.30
N ILE A 14 -0.62 -15.25 -11.01
CA ILE A 14 -1.51 -15.93 -11.97
C ILE A 14 -2.72 -15.05 -12.26
N THR A 15 -3.49 -14.67 -11.23
CA THR A 15 -4.72 -13.86 -11.38
C THR A 15 -4.53 -12.42 -10.93
N HIS A 16 -3.48 -12.16 -10.15
CA HIS A 16 -3.18 -10.84 -9.59
C HIS A 16 -1.70 -10.76 -9.18
N ILE A 17 -1.23 -9.55 -8.88
CA ILE A 17 0.07 -9.34 -8.23
C ILE A 17 -0.18 -8.81 -6.82
N ASN A 18 0.24 -9.55 -5.80
CA ASN A 18 0.10 -9.10 -4.41
C ASN A 18 1.29 -8.21 -3.99
N ILE A 19 1.01 -6.94 -3.70
CA ILE A 19 1.98 -5.99 -3.17
C ILE A 19 2.22 -6.29 -1.69
N TYR A 20 2.94 -7.36 -1.38
CA TYR A 20 3.21 -7.80 -0.02
C TYR A 20 4.63 -8.30 0.09
N SER A 21 5.32 -7.97 1.18
CA SER A 21 6.71 -8.37 1.40
C SER A 21 6.94 -9.89 1.44
N GLN A 22 5.89 -10.67 1.72
CA GLN A 22 5.91 -12.14 1.63
C GLN A 22 5.06 -12.66 0.46
N GLY A 23 4.73 -11.82 -0.52
CA GLY A 23 4.09 -12.24 -1.77
C GLY A 23 5.01 -13.15 -2.60
N LYS A 24 4.42 -13.91 -3.52
CA LYS A 24 5.11 -14.84 -4.42
C LYS A 24 5.87 -14.11 -5.54
N THR A 25 5.27 -13.06 -6.09
CA THR A 25 5.87 -12.31 -7.19
C THR A 25 7.01 -11.42 -6.71
N ARG A 26 8.07 -11.32 -7.51
CA ARG A 26 9.20 -10.43 -7.19
C ARG A 26 8.76 -8.97 -7.26
N GLU A 27 7.95 -8.66 -8.26
CA GLU A 27 7.37 -7.36 -8.54
C GLU A 27 6.50 -6.91 -7.36
N GLY A 28 5.61 -7.78 -6.86
CA GLY A 28 4.78 -7.50 -5.69
C GLY A 28 5.61 -7.23 -4.42
N ARG A 29 6.66 -8.02 -4.18
CA ARG A 29 7.59 -7.78 -3.06
C ARG A 29 8.34 -6.46 -3.22
N GLU A 30 8.86 -6.16 -4.41
CA GLU A 30 9.61 -4.93 -4.68
C GLU A 30 8.72 -3.68 -4.62
N LEU A 31 7.42 -3.77 -4.94
CA LEU A 31 6.47 -2.66 -4.82
C LEU A 31 6.10 -2.36 -3.35
N SER A 32 6.15 -3.35 -2.47
CA SER A 32 5.84 -3.20 -1.04
C SER A 32 6.65 -2.07 -0.37
N ASN A 33 6.03 -1.37 0.59
CA ASN A 33 6.71 -0.37 1.43
C ASN A 33 7.90 -0.94 2.21
N PHE A 34 7.87 -2.25 2.46
CA PHE A 34 8.87 -2.98 3.23
C PHE A 34 10.18 -3.17 2.46
N ASP A 35 10.15 -3.14 1.13
CA ASP A 35 11.33 -3.43 0.31
C ASP A 35 12.44 -2.42 0.56
N HIS A 36 13.69 -2.90 0.58
CA HIS A 36 14.85 -2.05 0.77
C HIS A 36 15.20 -1.34 -0.54
N LYS A 37 14.50 -0.23 -0.78
CA LYS A 37 14.64 0.63 -1.96
C LYS A 37 14.88 2.08 -1.50
N PRO A 38 16.12 2.42 -1.14
CA PRO A 38 16.44 3.77 -0.68
C PRO A 38 16.02 4.87 -1.65
N PHE A 39 15.49 5.96 -1.10
CA PHE A 39 15.10 7.16 -1.85
C PHE A 39 15.48 8.43 -1.08
N VAL A 40 15.45 9.57 -1.76
CA VAL A 40 15.73 10.88 -1.17
C VAL A 40 14.52 11.78 -1.37
N HIS A 41 13.88 12.16 -0.27
CA HIS A 41 12.80 13.14 -0.25
C HIS A 41 13.39 14.55 -0.26
N LYS A 42 12.84 15.45 -1.06
CA LYS A 42 13.36 16.83 -1.18
C LYS A 42 13.35 17.58 0.16
N GLU A 43 12.25 17.51 0.88
CA GLU A 43 12.09 18.16 2.19
C GLU A 43 12.71 17.38 3.35
N PHE A 44 12.64 16.05 3.33
CA PHE A 44 12.96 15.24 4.51
C PHE A 44 14.26 14.47 4.41
N GLY A 45 14.95 14.46 3.27
CA GLY A 45 16.24 13.76 3.10
C GLY A 45 16.10 12.26 2.80
N ALA A 46 17.14 11.49 3.09
CA ALA A 46 17.25 10.09 2.69
C ALA A 46 16.50 9.12 3.62
N PHE A 47 15.93 8.07 3.03
CA PHE A 47 15.27 6.95 3.71
C PHE A 47 15.62 5.63 3.03
N ALA A 48 15.79 4.57 3.81
CA ALA A 48 16.10 3.22 3.32
C ALA A 48 14.87 2.51 2.71
N SER A 49 13.66 2.84 3.19
CA SER A 49 12.41 2.34 2.61
C SER A 49 11.23 3.27 2.88
N VAL A 50 10.12 3.03 2.16
CA VAL A 50 8.86 3.77 2.38
C VAL A 50 8.26 3.44 3.75
N GLU A 51 8.43 2.21 4.27
CA GLU A 51 7.99 1.86 5.62
C GLU A 51 8.74 2.66 6.70
N GLY A 52 10.05 2.85 6.54
CA GLY A 52 10.85 3.69 7.44
C GLY A 52 10.35 5.14 7.44
N PHE A 53 10.10 5.69 6.26
CA PHE A 53 9.52 7.02 6.10
C PHE A 53 8.12 7.13 6.71
N TYR A 54 7.24 6.14 6.50
CA TYR A 54 5.89 6.09 7.05
C TYR A 54 5.87 6.29 8.57
N TYR A 55 6.71 5.55 9.30
CA TYR A 55 6.79 5.72 10.75
C TYR A 55 7.53 7.00 11.14
N TRP A 56 8.57 7.38 10.40
CA TRP A 56 9.33 8.60 10.69
C TRP A 56 8.44 9.84 10.65
N LEU A 57 7.46 9.91 9.73
CA LEU A 57 6.50 11.01 9.66
C LEU A 57 5.77 11.26 10.99
N GLY A 58 5.49 10.21 11.78
CA GLY A 58 4.83 10.33 13.08
C GLY A 58 5.80 10.42 14.26
N CYS A 59 6.86 9.61 14.25
CA CYS A 59 7.77 9.44 15.39
C CYS A 59 8.98 10.39 15.37
N GLN A 60 9.39 10.86 14.19
CA GLN A 60 10.57 11.72 13.97
C GLN A 60 11.87 11.18 14.59
N ASP A 61 11.99 9.85 14.73
CA ASP A 61 13.20 9.18 15.21
C ASP A 61 14.13 8.85 14.04
N GLU A 62 15.34 9.39 14.06
CA GLU A 62 16.30 9.28 12.96
C GLU A 62 16.70 7.84 12.61
N ARG A 63 16.59 6.89 13.55
CA ARG A 63 16.86 5.47 13.26
C ARG A 63 15.92 4.90 12.21
N LEU A 64 14.71 5.45 12.08
CA LEU A 64 13.73 5.04 11.07
C LEU A 64 14.17 5.37 9.64
N ARG A 65 15.08 6.33 9.46
CA ARG A 65 15.66 6.65 8.15
C ARG A 65 16.48 5.51 7.57
N HIS A 66 17.07 4.69 8.43
CA HIS A 66 17.94 3.59 8.04
C HIS A 66 17.23 2.24 8.09
N ALA A 67 16.03 2.19 8.68
CA ALA A 67 15.27 0.97 8.86
C ALA A 67 14.43 0.64 7.61
N HIS A 68 14.20 -0.66 7.39
CA HIS A 68 13.32 -1.17 6.34
C HIS A 68 12.62 -2.45 6.81
N GLY A 69 11.71 -2.97 5.99
CA GLY A 69 11.02 -4.22 6.26
C GLY A 69 10.31 -4.27 7.62
N TYR A 70 10.36 -5.44 8.25
CA TYR A 70 9.76 -5.65 9.57
C TYR A 70 10.46 -4.85 10.68
N GLU A 71 11.76 -4.55 10.53
CA GLU A 71 12.51 -3.77 11.51
C GLU A 71 12.01 -2.33 11.61
N ALA A 72 11.74 -1.68 10.48
CA ALA A 72 11.12 -0.35 10.45
C ALA A 72 9.78 -0.34 11.16
N LYS A 73 8.93 -1.34 10.86
CA LYS A 73 7.63 -1.49 11.51
C LYS A 73 7.75 -1.70 13.01
N LYS A 74 8.60 -2.63 13.44
CA LYS A 74 8.81 -2.95 14.86
C LYS A 74 9.32 -1.72 15.62
N LEU A 75 10.30 -1.02 15.06
CA LEU A 75 10.85 0.20 15.66
C LEU A 75 9.78 1.30 15.76
N GLY A 76 9.10 1.61 14.66
CA GLY A 76 8.09 2.66 14.62
C GLY A 76 6.92 2.42 15.58
N GLN A 77 6.49 1.16 15.74
CA GLN A 77 5.45 0.80 16.71
C GLN A 77 5.89 0.93 18.18
N SER A 78 7.20 0.94 18.46
CA SER A 78 7.74 1.10 19.81
C SER A 78 7.97 2.55 20.24
N LEU A 79 7.83 3.50 19.30
CA LEU A 79 8.16 4.90 19.51
C LEU A 79 6.91 5.76 19.74
N PRO A 80 7.00 6.84 20.54
CA PRO A 80 5.90 7.77 20.68
C PRO A 80 5.65 8.53 19.38
N VAL A 81 4.37 8.81 19.08
CA VAL A 81 4.00 9.71 17.99
C VAL A 81 4.14 11.15 18.51
N VAL A 82 5.07 11.90 17.92
CA VAL A 82 5.36 13.30 18.30
C VAL A 82 4.82 14.31 17.28
N ARG A 83 4.49 13.84 16.08
CA ARG A 83 3.92 14.67 15.00
C ARG A 83 2.66 14.02 14.45
N ARG A 84 1.59 14.82 14.32
CA ARG A 84 0.33 14.42 13.68
C ARG A 84 0.15 15.20 12.40
N TRP A 85 -0.23 14.49 11.35
CA TRP A 85 -0.57 15.06 10.05
C TRP A 85 -2.07 14.90 9.86
N ASN A 86 -2.71 15.83 9.14
CA ASN A 86 -4.02 15.52 8.58
C ASN A 86 -3.87 14.36 7.58
N LYS A 87 -4.97 13.64 7.35
CA LYS A 87 -4.95 12.40 6.59
C LYS A 87 -4.45 12.62 5.16
N GLU A 88 -4.92 13.69 4.51
CA GLU A 88 -4.63 14.01 3.12
C GLU A 88 -3.14 14.35 2.92
N LYS A 89 -2.56 15.12 3.86
CA LYS A 89 -1.13 15.43 3.84
C LYS A 89 -0.29 14.20 4.16
N PHE A 90 -0.73 13.36 5.09
CA PHE A 90 -0.02 12.10 5.38
C PHE A 90 0.01 11.19 4.15
N GLU A 91 -1.15 10.92 3.54
CA GLU A 91 -1.26 10.09 2.35
C GLU A 91 -0.45 10.66 1.18
N SER A 92 -0.53 11.97 0.92
CA SER A 92 0.25 12.60 -0.16
C SER A 92 1.77 12.48 0.03
N LEU A 93 2.28 12.57 1.26
CA LEU A 93 3.69 12.35 1.54
C LEU A 93 4.10 10.89 1.26
N ILE A 94 3.27 9.92 1.62
CA ILE A 94 3.53 8.50 1.29
C ILE A 94 3.51 8.28 -0.22
N LEU A 95 2.57 8.89 -0.94
CA LEU A 95 2.52 8.81 -2.41
C LEU A 95 3.75 9.45 -3.07
N GLU A 96 4.24 10.57 -2.54
CA GLU A 96 5.49 11.19 -2.99
C GLU A 96 6.67 10.22 -2.81
N ALA A 97 6.77 9.55 -1.65
CA ALA A 97 7.81 8.54 -1.42
C ALA A 97 7.71 7.34 -2.39
N LEU A 98 6.50 6.88 -2.71
CA LEU A 98 6.29 5.82 -3.70
C LEU A 98 6.67 6.27 -5.12
N ALA A 99 6.38 7.52 -5.49
CA ALA A 99 6.80 8.10 -6.76
C ALA A 99 8.33 8.19 -6.87
N LEU A 100 9.00 8.71 -5.84
CA LEU A 100 10.46 8.78 -5.75
C LEU A 100 11.10 7.40 -5.84
N LYS A 101 10.48 6.37 -5.25
CA LYS A 101 10.89 4.98 -5.41
C LYS A 101 10.81 4.53 -6.88
N LEU A 102 9.70 4.75 -7.57
CA LEU A 102 9.58 4.37 -8.98
C LEU A 102 10.58 5.12 -9.88
N GLU A 103 10.80 6.41 -9.62
CA GLU A 103 11.78 7.23 -10.33
C GLU A 103 13.21 6.71 -10.14
N ARG A 104 13.58 6.39 -8.89
CA ARG A 104 14.92 5.90 -8.56
C ARG A 104 15.21 4.51 -9.14
N TYR A 105 14.17 3.68 -9.32
CA TYR A 105 14.30 2.29 -9.74
C TYR A 105 13.56 2.03 -11.06
N PRO A 106 14.10 2.49 -12.21
CA PRO A 106 13.41 2.40 -13.50
C PRO A 106 13.12 0.96 -13.96
N ALA A 107 13.92 -0.02 -13.54
CA ALA A 107 13.64 -1.43 -13.81
C ALA A 107 12.36 -1.92 -13.11
N LEU A 108 12.09 -1.44 -11.88
CA LEU A 108 10.84 -1.73 -11.17
C LEU A 108 9.67 -1.01 -11.84
N ALA A 109 9.84 0.26 -12.17
CA ALA A 109 8.84 1.05 -12.89
C ALA A 109 8.47 0.40 -14.24
N LYS A 110 9.46 -0.08 -14.99
CA LYS A 110 9.26 -0.80 -16.25
C LYS A 110 8.43 -2.07 -16.05
N LYS A 111 8.78 -2.90 -15.05
CA LYS A 111 8.02 -4.12 -14.73
C LYS A 111 6.57 -3.83 -14.33
N LEU A 112 6.35 -2.78 -13.54
CA LEU A 112 5.01 -2.33 -13.18
C LEU A 112 4.23 -1.92 -14.44
N ALA A 113 4.83 -1.11 -15.31
CA ALA A 113 4.22 -0.69 -16.56
C ALA A 113 3.88 -1.88 -17.45
N GLU A 114 4.77 -2.86 -17.60
CA GLU A 114 4.55 -4.02 -18.47
C GLU A 114 3.55 -5.04 -17.90
N SER A 115 3.24 -5.00 -16.60
CA SER A 115 2.33 -5.95 -15.97
C SER A 115 0.87 -5.77 -16.41
N THR A 116 0.24 -6.87 -16.83
CA THR A 116 -1.18 -6.89 -17.24
C THR A 116 -2.11 -7.27 -16.09
N LEU A 117 -1.64 -8.09 -15.14
CA LEU A 117 -2.42 -8.55 -13.98
C LEU A 117 -2.82 -7.38 -13.05
N PRO A 118 -4.03 -7.42 -12.45
CA PRO A 118 -4.44 -6.43 -11.49
C PRO A 118 -3.60 -6.54 -10.21
N LEU A 119 -3.31 -5.41 -9.61
CA LEU A 119 -2.61 -5.31 -8.33
C LEU A 119 -3.61 -5.54 -7.18
N THR A 120 -3.11 -6.10 -6.09
CA THR A 120 -3.85 -6.23 -4.83
C THR A 120 -2.90 -6.07 -3.65
N HIS A 121 -3.46 -5.98 -2.45
CA HIS A 121 -2.68 -5.94 -1.23
C HIS A 121 -3.39 -6.73 -0.12
N TYR A 122 -2.77 -7.83 0.30
CA TYR A 122 -3.23 -8.63 1.42
C TYR A 122 -2.07 -9.31 2.16
N TYR A 123 -2.29 -9.54 3.45
CA TYR A 123 -1.42 -10.37 4.28
C TYR A 123 -1.91 -11.81 4.25
N ALA A 124 -1.03 -12.73 3.85
CA ALA A 124 -1.22 -14.17 3.97
C ALA A 124 -0.36 -14.67 5.13
N LYS A 125 -0.97 -15.06 6.25
CA LYS A 125 -0.25 -15.52 7.46
C LYS A 125 -0.89 -16.77 8.04
N TYR A 126 -0.06 -17.69 8.50
CA TYR A 126 -0.53 -18.87 9.23
C TYR A 126 -0.63 -18.58 10.73
N TYR A 127 -1.77 -18.94 11.31
CA TYR A 127 -2.03 -18.92 12.75
C TYR A 127 -2.56 -20.29 13.14
N ASP A 128 -1.88 -20.98 14.06
CA ASP A 128 -2.27 -22.33 14.51
C ASP A 128 -2.54 -23.30 13.35
N GLY A 129 -1.67 -23.27 12.33
CA GLY A 129 -1.80 -24.09 11.12
C GLY A 129 -2.88 -23.64 10.13
N LYS A 130 -3.66 -22.60 10.43
CA LYS A 130 -4.69 -22.05 9.54
C LYS A 130 -4.20 -20.81 8.80
N LEU A 131 -4.32 -20.82 7.47
CA LEU A 131 -4.06 -19.66 6.65
C LEU A 131 -5.14 -18.59 6.88
N LYS A 132 -4.71 -17.40 7.27
CA LYS A 132 -5.54 -16.20 7.40
C LYS A 132 -5.11 -15.19 6.36
N VAL A 133 -6.05 -14.82 5.50
CA VAL A 133 -5.89 -13.75 4.50
C VAL A 133 -6.61 -12.50 5.02
N THR A 134 -5.87 -11.38 5.15
CA THR A 134 -6.45 -10.10 5.57
C THR A 134 -6.04 -8.97 4.63
N VAL A 135 -7.01 -8.13 4.28
CA VAL A 135 -6.76 -6.87 3.59
C VAL A 135 -6.50 -5.79 4.64
N PRO A 136 -5.36 -5.08 4.60
CA PRO A 136 -5.09 -4.03 5.57
C PRO A 136 -6.01 -2.83 5.35
N PRO A 137 -6.60 -2.29 6.42
CA PRO A 137 -7.46 -1.12 6.33
C PRO A 137 -6.65 0.10 5.85
N ASN A 138 -7.32 1.04 5.19
CA ASN A 138 -6.73 2.32 4.75
C ASN A 138 -5.47 2.17 3.88
N SER A 139 -5.33 1.08 3.14
CA SER A 139 -4.19 0.86 2.23
C SER A 139 -4.52 1.13 0.76
N ASP A 140 -5.80 1.37 0.46
CA ASP A 140 -6.31 1.53 -0.90
C ASP A 140 -5.67 2.70 -1.65
N TYR A 141 -5.24 3.77 -0.97
CA TYR A 141 -4.63 4.93 -1.64
C TYR A 141 -3.26 4.60 -2.27
N MET A 142 -2.47 3.73 -1.65
CA MET A 142 -1.20 3.27 -2.21
C MET A 142 -1.42 2.31 -3.39
N LEU A 143 -2.42 1.44 -3.26
CA LEU A 143 -2.80 0.54 -4.35
C LEU A 143 -3.33 1.32 -5.55
N ALA A 144 -4.21 2.30 -5.31
CA ALA A 144 -4.73 3.20 -6.34
C ALA A 144 -3.60 3.96 -7.05
N PHE A 145 -2.62 4.47 -6.30
CA PHE A 145 -1.46 5.13 -6.90
C PHE A 145 -0.73 4.23 -7.91
N PHE A 146 -0.39 2.99 -7.53
CA PHE A 146 0.30 2.09 -8.45
C PHE A 146 -0.57 1.70 -9.65
N GLU A 147 -1.86 1.52 -9.43
CA GLU A 147 -2.80 1.19 -10.50
C GLU A 147 -3.00 2.32 -11.49
N GLU A 148 -3.24 3.54 -11.02
CA GLU A 148 -3.33 4.75 -11.84
C GLU A 148 -2.03 4.95 -12.64
N TRP A 149 -0.88 4.79 -11.97
CA TRP A 149 0.43 4.91 -12.62
C TRP A 149 0.61 3.86 -13.74
N ARG A 150 0.16 2.62 -13.50
CA ARG A 150 0.26 1.48 -14.43
C ARG A 150 -0.68 1.63 -15.62
N VAL A 151 -1.96 1.89 -15.39
CA VAL A 151 -2.99 2.01 -16.44
C VAL A 151 -2.68 3.14 -17.42
N GLN A 152 -2.14 4.27 -16.94
CA GLN A 152 -1.69 5.36 -17.80
C GLN A 152 -0.58 4.96 -18.79
N ARG A 153 0.15 3.89 -18.51
CA ARG A 153 1.32 3.44 -19.28
C ARG A 153 1.09 2.13 -20.02
N ASN A 154 0.03 1.41 -19.70
CA ASN A 154 -0.27 0.11 -20.27
C ASN A 154 -1.75 -0.02 -20.64
N PRO A 155 -2.08 0.16 -21.92
CA PRO A 155 -3.45 -0.02 -22.42
C PRO A 155 -4.01 -1.43 -22.24
N GLN A 156 -3.16 -2.42 -21.96
CA GLN A 156 -3.54 -3.82 -21.72
C GLN A 156 -3.64 -4.16 -20.22
N ALA A 157 -3.47 -3.17 -19.33
CA ALA A 157 -3.62 -3.37 -17.90
C ALA A 157 -5.07 -3.73 -17.53
N ASP A 158 -5.24 -4.83 -16.80
CA ASP A 158 -6.50 -5.16 -16.14
C ASP A 158 -6.83 -4.09 -15.08
N CYS A 159 -7.94 -3.37 -15.27
CA CYS A 159 -8.37 -2.26 -14.42
C CYS A 159 -9.30 -2.68 -13.27
N SER A 160 -9.57 -3.99 -13.08
CA SER A 160 -10.51 -4.50 -12.07
C SER A 160 -10.14 -4.12 -10.63
N ALA A 161 -8.86 -3.86 -10.33
CA ALA A 161 -8.45 -3.33 -9.03
C ALA A 161 -9.04 -1.93 -8.77
N MET A 162 -9.03 -1.05 -9.76
CA MET A 162 -9.57 0.30 -9.64
C MET A 162 -11.09 0.28 -9.41
N GLU A 163 -11.80 -0.58 -10.12
CA GLU A 163 -13.26 -0.77 -9.93
C GLU A 163 -13.57 -1.23 -8.51
N ARG A 164 -12.81 -2.19 -7.98
CA ARG A 164 -12.96 -2.69 -6.60
C ARG A 164 -12.67 -1.60 -5.57
N ILE A 165 -11.66 -0.77 -5.79
CA ILE A 165 -11.33 0.36 -4.92
C ILE A 165 -12.47 1.39 -4.92
N ALA A 166 -13.03 1.72 -6.10
CA ALA A 166 -14.17 2.63 -6.21
C ALA A 166 -15.40 2.11 -5.45
N GLN A 167 -15.75 0.83 -5.64
CA GLN A 167 -16.87 0.20 -4.94
C GLN A 167 -16.68 0.20 -3.41
N ARG A 168 -15.46 -0.03 -2.91
CA ARG A 168 -15.15 0.04 -1.46
C ARG A 168 -15.30 1.45 -0.91
N LYS A 169 -14.88 2.48 -1.66
CA LYS A 169 -15.05 3.87 -1.27
C LYS A 169 -16.53 4.25 -1.20
N GLU A 170 -17.31 3.92 -2.22
CA GLU A 170 -18.76 4.17 -2.24
C GLU A 170 -19.48 3.49 -1.08
N LYS A 171 -19.14 2.22 -0.80
CA LYS A 171 -19.70 1.51 0.34
C LYS A 171 -19.36 2.20 1.66
N THR A 172 -18.10 2.64 1.83
CA THR A 172 -17.65 3.34 3.05
C THR A 172 -18.42 4.64 3.27
N VAL A 173 -18.73 5.38 2.19
CA VAL A 173 -19.56 6.60 2.27
C VAL A 173 -20.98 6.25 2.70
N LYS A 174 -21.61 5.27 2.06
CA LYS A 174 -22.98 4.83 2.40
C LYS A 174 -23.09 4.31 3.83
N ASP A 175 -22.10 3.55 4.30
CA ASP A 175 -22.08 3.01 5.66
C ASP A 175 -22.00 4.15 6.70
N LYS A 176 -21.23 5.22 6.42
CA LYS A 176 -21.17 6.42 7.26
C LYS A 176 -22.47 7.23 7.27
N GLU A 177 -23.04 7.47 6.09
CA GLU A 177 -24.32 8.18 5.96
C GLU A 177 -25.44 7.44 6.72
N ALA A 178 -25.45 6.10 6.66
CA ALA A 178 -26.39 5.27 7.40
C ALA A 178 -26.16 5.35 8.92
N GLU A 179 -24.92 5.38 9.38
CA GLU A 179 -24.56 5.54 10.80
C GLU A 179 -24.99 6.92 11.33
N GLU A 180 -24.73 8.00 10.57
CA GLU A 180 -25.14 9.36 10.92
C GLU A 180 -26.67 9.51 10.96
N ALA A 181 -27.38 8.87 10.03
CA ALA A 181 -28.85 8.83 10.03
C ALA A 181 -29.42 8.06 11.23
N GLN A 182 -28.76 6.98 11.68
CA GLN A 182 -29.16 6.22 12.87
C GLN A 182 -28.88 6.97 14.18
N LEU A 183 -27.85 7.80 14.22
CA LEU A 183 -27.49 8.61 15.39
C LEU A 183 -28.33 9.89 15.52
N GLY A 184 -29.26 10.15 14.60
CA GLY A 184 -30.13 11.33 14.64
C GLY A 184 -29.38 12.65 14.44
N LEU A 185 -28.26 12.63 13.70
CA LEU A 185 -27.43 13.80 13.42
C LEU A 185 -27.93 14.65 12.23
N PHE A 186 -29.23 14.58 11.93
CA PHE A 186 -29.90 15.40 10.91
C PHE A 186 -31.07 16.18 11.51
#